data_AF-A0A8H3EBW3-F1
#
_entry.id   AF-A0A8H3EBW3-F1
#
_cell.length_a   1.000
_cell.length_b   1.000
_cell.length_c   1.000
_cell.angle_alpha   90.00
_cell.angle_beta   90.00
_cell.angle_gamma   90.00
#
_symmetry.space_group_name_H-M   'P 1'
#
loop_
_entity.id
_entity.type
_entity.pdbx_description
1 polymer ?
#
loop_
_entity_poly.entity_id
_entity_poly.type
_entity_poly.pdbx_seq_one_letter_code
_entity_poly.pdbx_strand_id
1 'polypeptide(L)'
;MAIIQDVPPAPNGQNGATTKIKPLIHEPLKLNGHLDNHKSFKVTPIIGTEFPDASVAEWLQAPNSDDLIRDLAITISQRGVVFFRAQTDLTDELQKELAHRLGLLTGKPKSSSLHIHPLTNFNADQDPNINIITTDKAANPAEDLWKNRPADIRNAWHTDAGYEPNPPDYSILKLVKLPETGGDTIWASSCEIYDKISPKLRKFLESLTATFSQARLPITAREKGFELYSKPRGSPNNVGDSLTTVHPVVRTNPVTGWKSLYGVGNHVQRINDVTPNESQRLHDYFLQMIVEEHDTQLRHRWENPFDIAIWDNRSVYHSAIFDFAGLGARTGHRAVGIGERPYLDPNSKTRREALAEGWVRSGCAS
;
A
#
# COMPACT_ATOMS: atom_id res chain seq x y z
N MET A 1 8.44 -14.96 28.45
CA MET A 1 8.23 -13.88 29.44
C MET A 1 9.51 -13.06 29.51
N ALA A 2 9.54 -11.93 28.83
CA ALA A 2 10.64 -10.98 28.89
C ALA A 2 10.03 -9.60 29.11
N ILE A 3 10.57 -8.92 30.11
CA ILE A 3 10.08 -7.69 30.73
C ILE A 3 10.14 -6.56 29.69
N ILE A 4 9.02 -5.87 29.53
CA ILE A 4 8.90 -4.63 28.75
C ILE A 4 9.78 -3.61 29.46
N GLN A 5 10.96 -3.32 28.90
CA GLN A 5 11.76 -2.17 29.32
C GLN A 5 11.28 -0.93 28.57
N ASP A 6 11.01 0.12 29.36
CA ASP A 6 10.51 1.42 28.97
C ASP A 6 11.33 2.03 27.82
N VAL A 7 10.66 2.28 26.70
CA VAL A 7 11.16 3.18 25.66
C VAL A 7 11.00 4.60 26.21
N PRO A 8 12.07 5.41 26.31
CA PRO A 8 11.97 6.75 26.86
C PRO A 8 11.02 7.62 26.03
N PRO A 9 10.27 8.55 26.66
CA PRO A 9 9.38 9.44 25.95
C PRO A 9 10.17 10.28 24.94
N ALA A 10 9.63 10.41 23.72
CA ALA A 10 10.19 11.28 22.70
C ALA A 10 10.34 12.72 23.26
N PRO A 11 11.45 13.41 22.98
CA PRO A 11 11.68 14.74 23.51
C PRO A 11 10.58 15.71 23.01
N ASN A 12 9.94 16.37 23.97
CA ASN A 12 9.02 17.46 23.70
C ASN A 12 9.77 18.65 23.11
N GLY A 13 9.31 19.11 21.94
CA GLY A 13 9.42 20.50 21.52
C GLY A 13 10.49 20.81 20.50
N GLN A 14 10.09 20.86 19.23
CA GLN A 14 10.25 22.09 18.46
C GLN A 14 8.93 22.37 17.73
N ASN A 15 8.29 23.49 18.08
CA ASN A 15 7.25 24.14 17.30
C ASN A 15 7.85 24.56 15.95
N GLY A 16 8.00 23.61 15.03
CA GLY A 16 8.20 23.91 13.62
C GLY A 16 6.90 24.49 13.09
N ALA A 17 6.96 25.73 12.61
CA ALA A 17 5.85 26.39 11.93
C ALA A 17 5.17 25.38 10.98
N THR A 18 3.92 25.03 11.29
CA THR A 18 3.09 24.23 10.40
C THR A 18 2.84 25.07 9.16
N THR A 19 3.72 24.95 8.17
CA THR A 19 3.40 25.35 6.81
C THR A 19 2.10 24.64 6.51
N LYS A 20 0.99 25.40 6.43
CA LYS A 20 -0.31 24.89 6.02
C LYS A 20 -0.17 24.46 4.56
N ILE A 21 0.31 23.24 4.35
CA ILE A 21 0.34 22.61 3.04
C ILE A 21 -1.13 22.49 2.64
N LYS A 22 -1.53 23.20 1.57
CA LYS A 22 -2.89 23.07 1.05
C LYS A 22 -3.08 21.60 0.64
N PRO A 23 -4.10 20.90 1.18
CA PRO A 23 -4.38 19.54 0.77
C PRO A 23 -4.68 19.51 -0.74
N LEU A 24 -4.32 18.40 -1.40
CA LEU A 24 -4.67 18.10 -2.79
C LEU A 24 -6.17 17.77 -2.85
N ILE A 25 -7.01 18.77 -2.64
CA ILE A 25 -8.47 18.64 -2.79
C ILE A 25 -8.79 18.95 -4.25
N HIS A 26 -9.12 17.91 -5.01
CA HIS A 26 -9.70 18.02 -6.34
C HIS A 26 -10.92 17.09 -6.45
N GLU A 27 -11.76 17.31 -7.45
CA GLU A 27 -12.90 16.42 -7.70
C GLU A 27 -12.41 14.99 -7.96
N PRO A 28 -13.16 13.96 -7.50
CA PRO A 28 -12.87 12.56 -7.82
C PRO A 28 -12.73 12.35 -9.32
N LEU A 29 -11.72 11.59 -9.71
CA LEU A 29 -11.47 11.27 -11.10
C LEU A 29 -12.51 10.26 -11.60
N LYS A 30 -12.98 10.46 -12.84
CA LYS A 30 -13.93 9.58 -13.51
C LYS A 30 -13.22 8.72 -14.53
N LEU A 31 -13.72 7.49 -14.69
CA LEU A 31 -13.33 6.58 -15.77
C LEU A 31 -13.85 7.12 -17.10
N ASN A 32 -13.06 6.94 -18.15
CA ASN A 32 -13.45 7.25 -19.53
C ASN A 32 -13.88 6.00 -20.31
N GLY A 33 -13.67 4.80 -19.76
CA GLY A 33 -14.11 3.52 -20.35
C GLY A 33 -13.11 2.91 -21.32
N HIS A 34 -11.85 3.36 -21.32
CA HIS A 34 -10.82 2.83 -22.23
C HIS A 34 -10.45 1.37 -21.94
N LEU A 35 -10.75 0.89 -20.74
CA LEU A 35 -10.54 -0.50 -20.35
C LEU A 35 -11.73 -1.42 -20.65
N ASP A 36 -12.89 -0.89 -21.06
CA ASP A 36 -14.15 -1.65 -21.17
C ASP A 36 -14.09 -2.76 -22.25
N ASN A 37 -13.26 -2.56 -23.27
CA ASN A 37 -13.05 -3.54 -24.34
C ASN A 37 -12.02 -4.63 -23.98
N HIS A 38 -11.37 -4.52 -22.82
CA HIS A 38 -10.44 -5.52 -22.33
C HIS A 38 -11.16 -6.49 -21.41
N LYS A 39 -11.04 -7.78 -21.72
CA LYS A 39 -11.60 -8.85 -20.89
C LYS A 39 -11.08 -8.70 -19.46
N SER A 40 -12.02 -8.60 -18.52
CA SER A 40 -11.73 -8.53 -17.10
C SER A 40 -12.86 -9.13 -16.27
N PHE A 41 -12.57 -9.46 -15.02
CA PHE A 41 -13.59 -9.87 -14.06
C PHE A 41 -13.25 -9.38 -12.65
N LYS A 42 -14.29 -9.19 -11.84
CA LYS A 42 -14.12 -8.87 -10.42
C LYS A 42 -13.73 -10.14 -9.67
N VAL A 43 -12.58 -10.14 -9.02
CA VAL A 43 -12.10 -11.30 -8.24
C VAL A 43 -12.98 -11.50 -7.00
N THR A 44 -13.39 -10.40 -6.35
CA THR A 44 -14.43 -10.40 -5.31
C THR A 44 -15.39 -9.23 -5.54
N PRO A 45 -16.58 -9.22 -4.90
CA PRO A 45 -17.50 -8.08 -5.01
C PRO A 45 -16.89 -6.74 -4.56
N ILE A 46 -16.05 -6.75 -3.52
CA ILE A 46 -15.52 -5.54 -2.88
C ILE A 46 -14.18 -5.11 -3.46
N ILE A 47 -13.24 -6.03 -3.61
CA ILE A 47 -11.83 -5.76 -3.92
C ILE A 47 -11.33 -6.69 -5.05
N GLY A 48 -10.39 -6.22 -5.85
CA GLY A 48 -9.80 -7.01 -6.92
C GLY A 48 -10.54 -6.92 -8.25
N THR A 49 -9.76 -6.75 -9.32
CA THR A 49 -10.14 -6.97 -10.71
C THR A 49 -8.98 -7.66 -11.42
N GLU A 50 -9.24 -8.69 -12.21
CA GLU A 50 -8.20 -9.38 -12.99
C GLU A 50 -8.41 -9.14 -14.48
N PHE A 51 -7.31 -8.86 -15.19
CA PHE A 51 -7.22 -8.73 -16.64
C PHE A 51 -6.38 -9.91 -17.17
N PRO A 52 -6.98 -11.09 -17.40
CA PRO A 52 -6.24 -12.31 -17.66
C PRO A 52 -5.51 -12.31 -19.01
N ASP A 53 -6.03 -11.56 -19.99
CA ASP A 53 -5.56 -11.61 -21.38
C ASP A 53 -4.88 -10.29 -21.82
N ALA A 54 -4.72 -9.31 -20.90
CA ALA A 54 -4.15 -8.01 -21.23
C ALA A 54 -2.62 -8.02 -21.17
N SER A 55 -1.94 -7.32 -22.09
CA SER A 55 -0.52 -6.96 -21.97
C SER A 55 -0.37 -5.52 -21.49
N VAL A 56 0.25 -5.38 -20.33
CA VAL A 56 0.61 -4.07 -19.75
C VAL A 56 1.66 -3.36 -20.61
N ALA A 57 2.59 -4.10 -21.22
CA ALA A 57 3.61 -3.53 -22.09
C ALA A 57 2.98 -2.95 -23.37
N GLU A 58 2.00 -3.65 -23.96
CA GLU A 58 1.24 -3.13 -25.10
C GLU A 58 0.46 -1.86 -24.72
N TRP A 59 -0.18 -1.83 -23.55
CA TRP A 59 -0.88 -0.63 -23.06
C TRP A 59 0.08 0.55 -22.89
N LEU A 60 1.27 0.31 -22.34
CA LEU A 60 2.29 1.35 -22.20
C LEU A 60 2.75 1.92 -23.55
N GLN A 61 2.78 1.10 -24.60
CA GLN A 61 3.26 1.49 -25.93
C GLN A 61 2.13 1.94 -26.88
N ALA A 62 0.87 1.79 -26.50
CA ALA A 62 -0.28 2.15 -27.33
C ALA A 62 -0.35 3.67 -27.62
N PRO A 63 -0.91 4.10 -28.77
CA PRO A 63 -1.08 5.52 -29.07
C PRO A 63 -1.90 6.30 -28.03
N ASN A 64 -2.85 5.64 -27.37
CA ASN A 64 -3.68 6.18 -26.29
C ASN A 64 -3.21 5.70 -24.89
N SER A 65 -1.92 5.43 -24.74
CA SER A 65 -1.32 4.88 -23.51
C SER A 65 -1.66 5.69 -22.26
N ASP A 66 -1.60 7.02 -22.30
CA ASP A 66 -1.96 7.86 -21.15
C ASP A 66 -3.42 7.64 -20.70
N ASP A 67 -4.35 7.48 -21.62
CA ASP A 67 -5.76 7.23 -21.31
C ASP A 67 -5.95 5.84 -20.68
N LEU A 68 -5.28 4.82 -21.20
CA LEU A 68 -5.31 3.45 -20.66
C LEU A 68 -4.73 3.40 -19.24
N ILE A 69 -3.54 3.98 -19.03
CA ILE A 69 -2.87 3.98 -17.72
C ILE A 69 -3.65 4.83 -16.72
N ARG A 70 -4.28 5.92 -17.16
CA ARG A 70 -5.13 6.74 -16.32
C ARG A 70 -6.38 5.98 -15.85
N ASP A 71 -7.09 5.31 -16.76
CA ASP A 71 -8.26 4.50 -16.39
C ASP A 71 -7.85 3.28 -15.54
N LEU A 72 -6.67 2.71 -15.78
CA LEU A 72 -6.10 1.65 -14.94
C LEU A 72 -5.86 2.16 -13.51
N ALA A 73 -5.25 3.33 -13.35
CA ALA A 73 -5.00 3.93 -12.04
C ALA A 73 -6.30 4.21 -11.26
N ILE A 74 -7.34 4.72 -11.93
CA ILE A 74 -8.67 4.88 -11.31
C ILE A 74 -9.26 3.52 -10.94
N THR A 75 -9.17 2.54 -11.83
CA THR A 75 -9.66 1.18 -11.59
C THR A 75 -8.97 0.58 -10.36
N ILE A 76 -7.64 0.67 -10.26
CA ILE A 76 -6.89 0.22 -9.08
C ILE A 76 -7.37 0.96 -7.82
N SER A 77 -7.54 2.28 -7.88
CA SER A 77 -7.98 3.07 -6.73
C SER A 77 -9.41 2.73 -6.27
N GLN A 78 -10.31 2.35 -7.19
CA GLN A 78 -11.68 1.93 -6.88
C GLN A 78 -11.77 0.48 -6.42
N ARG A 79 -10.85 -0.37 -6.90
CA ARG A 79 -10.86 -1.83 -6.71
C ARG A 79 -9.81 -2.31 -5.71
N GLY A 80 -8.97 -1.42 -5.19
CA GLY A 80 -7.86 -1.69 -4.27
C GLY A 80 -6.65 -2.33 -4.94
N VAL A 81 -6.86 -3.40 -5.72
CA VAL A 81 -5.80 -4.15 -6.41
C VAL A 81 -6.31 -4.67 -7.76
N VAL A 82 -5.41 -4.79 -8.73
CA VAL A 82 -5.64 -5.47 -10.00
C VAL A 82 -4.56 -6.50 -10.30
N PHE A 83 -4.89 -7.48 -11.13
CA PHE A 83 -4.00 -8.59 -11.48
C PHE A 83 -3.86 -8.77 -12.98
N PHE A 84 -2.67 -9.16 -13.41
CA PHE A 84 -2.32 -9.55 -14.77
C PHE A 84 -1.54 -10.86 -14.74
N ARG A 85 -1.70 -11.68 -15.78
CA ARG A 85 -1.05 -13.00 -15.84
C ARG A 85 0.11 -13.01 -16.83
N ALA A 86 1.18 -13.74 -16.50
CA ALA A 86 2.28 -14.08 -17.40
C ALA A 86 2.82 -12.92 -18.28
N GLN A 87 3.11 -11.76 -17.68
CA GLN A 87 3.58 -10.55 -18.35
C GLN A 87 5.08 -10.65 -18.72
N THR A 88 5.42 -11.56 -19.64
CA THR A 88 6.82 -11.87 -20.01
C THR A 88 7.56 -10.73 -20.68
N ASP A 89 6.84 -9.79 -21.27
CA ASP A 89 7.33 -8.61 -22.00
C ASP A 89 7.46 -7.36 -21.11
N LEU A 90 6.92 -7.37 -19.88
CA LEU A 90 7.05 -6.25 -18.96
C LEU A 90 8.43 -6.27 -18.27
N THR A 91 9.35 -5.49 -18.84
CA THR A 91 10.70 -5.28 -18.25
C THR A 91 10.62 -4.46 -16.96
N ASP A 92 11.72 -4.44 -16.19
CA ASP A 92 11.80 -3.62 -14.97
C ASP A 92 11.73 -2.12 -15.30
N GLU A 93 12.24 -1.69 -16.46
CA GLU A 93 12.10 -0.30 -16.94
C GLU A 93 10.63 0.05 -17.21
N LEU A 94 9.90 -0.81 -17.93
CA LEU A 94 8.46 -0.59 -18.17
C LEU A 94 7.66 -0.65 -16.87
N GLN A 95 8.03 -1.51 -15.93
CA GLN A 95 7.39 -1.58 -14.62
C GLN A 95 7.60 -0.29 -13.81
N LYS A 96 8.81 0.27 -13.83
CA LYS A 96 9.13 1.58 -13.23
C LYS A 96 8.35 2.71 -13.90
N GLU A 97 8.31 2.72 -15.23
CA GLU A 97 7.54 3.69 -16.01
C GLU A 97 6.06 3.64 -15.60
N LEU A 98 5.47 2.45 -15.55
CA LEU A 98 4.09 2.25 -15.12
C LEU A 98 3.85 2.78 -13.70
N ALA A 99 4.68 2.38 -12.72
CA ALA A 99 4.56 2.86 -11.34
C ALA A 99 4.63 4.38 -11.26
N HIS A 100 5.50 5.01 -12.07
CA HIS A 100 5.61 6.45 -12.11
C HIS A 100 4.38 7.11 -12.75
N ARG A 101 3.91 6.60 -13.89
CA ARG A 101 2.81 7.16 -14.68
C ARG A 101 1.44 7.01 -14.01
N LEU A 102 1.16 5.89 -13.34
CA LEU A 102 -0.09 5.69 -12.57
C LEU A 102 -0.34 6.87 -11.60
N GLY A 103 0.69 7.27 -10.87
CA GLY A 103 0.63 8.42 -9.96
C GLY A 103 0.54 9.76 -10.69
N LEU A 104 1.36 9.99 -11.73
CA LEU A 104 1.37 11.26 -12.46
C LEU A 104 0.02 11.56 -13.11
N LEU A 105 -0.57 10.57 -13.77
CA LEU A 105 -1.84 10.66 -14.48
C LEU A 105 -3.06 10.74 -13.53
N THR A 106 -2.83 10.53 -12.24
CA THR A 106 -3.84 10.70 -11.19
C THR A 106 -3.54 11.83 -10.21
N GLY A 107 -2.57 12.70 -10.55
CA GLY A 107 -2.36 13.96 -9.83
C GLY A 107 -1.43 13.88 -8.63
N LYS A 108 -0.55 12.87 -8.53
CA LYS A 108 0.50 12.89 -7.50
C LYS A 108 1.37 14.15 -7.60
N PRO A 109 2.06 14.58 -6.52
CA PRO A 109 2.97 15.72 -6.58
C PRO A 109 4.04 15.54 -7.67
N LYS A 110 4.27 16.56 -8.50
CA LYS A 110 5.30 16.52 -9.56
C LYS A 110 6.73 16.33 -9.03
N SER A 111 6.96 16.66 -7.77
CA SER A 111 8.23 16.45 -7.08
C SER A 111 8.40 15.01 -6.57
N SER A 112 7.36 14.18 -6.64
CA SER A 112 7.42 12.77 -6.27
C SER A 112 7.84 11.89 -7.45
N SER A 113 8.73 10.94 -7.21
CA SER A 113 9.23 9.97 -8.19
C SER A 113 9.00 8.53 -7.70
N LEU A 114 9.93 7.63 -7.99
CA LEU A 114 9.89 6.24 -7.54
C LEU A 114 10.57 6.12 -6.17
N HIS A 115 10.04 5.25 -5.33
CA HIS A 115 10.60 4.97 -4.02
C HIS A 115 12.00 4.36 -4.13
N ILE A 116 12.84 4.66 -3.15
CA ILE A 116 14.12 3.99 -2.90
C ILE A 116 14.03 3.46 -1.47
N HIS A 117 14.24 2.16 -1.28
CA HIS A 117 14.10 1.56 0.04
C HIS A 117 15.21 2.07 0.99
N PRO A 118 14.94 2.32 2.29
CA PRO A 118 15.96 2.78 3.24
C PRO A 118 17.18 1.84 3.35
N LEU A 119 17.01 0.55 3.04
CA LEU A 119 18.09 -0.44 3.01
C LEU A 119 18.72 -0.65 1.62
N THR A 120 18.48 0.21 0.62
CA THR A 120 19.00 -0.01 -0.74
C THR A 120 20.54 -0.11 -0.78
N ASN A 121 21.27 0.57 0.11
CA ASN A 121 22.73 0.47 0.20
C ASN A 121 23.25 -0.96 0.45
N PHE A 122 22.40 -1.88 0.93
CA PHE A 122 22.74 -3.29 1.14
C PHE A 122 22.88 -4.06 -0.18
N ASN A 123 22.30 -3.53 -1.27
CA ASN A 123 22.32 -4.14 -2.59
C ASN A 123 22.76 -3.10 -3.62
N ALA A 124 23.96 -2.53 -3.44
CA ALA A 124 24.44 -1.40 -4.23
C ALA A 124 24.49 -1.63 -5.75
N ASP A 125 24.61 -2.89 -6.19
CA ASP A 125 24.63 -3.28 -7.60
C ASP A 125 23.22 -3.43 -8.22
N GLN A 126 22.16 -3.21 -7.44
CA GLN A 126 20.78 -3.29 -7.89
C GLN A 126 20.22 -1.92 -8.22
N ASP A 127 19.31 -1.87 -9.20
CA ASP A 127 18.54 -0.65 -9.47
C ASP A 127 17.84 -0.19 -8.18
N PRO A 128 18.12 1.04 -7.69
CA PRO A 128 17.59 1.51 -6.41
C PRO A 128 16.07 1.66 -6.40
N ASN A 129 15.42 1.69 -7.57
CA ASN A 129 13.97 1.80 -7.73
C ASN A 129 13.27 0.45 -7.92
N ILE A 130 14.01 -0.66 -7.96
CA ILE A 130 13.47 -2.02 -7.94
C ILE A 130 13.84 -2.70 -6.63
N ASN A 131 12.84 -2.99 -5.81
CA ASN A 131 13.03 -3.80 -4.62
C ASN A 131 12.86 -5.28 -4.96
N ILE A 132 13.96 -6.04 -4.92
CA ILE A 132 13.95 -7.49 -5.12
C ILE A 132 13.58 -8.19 -3.80
N ILE A 133 12.36 -8.71 -3.75
CA ILE A 133 11.83 -9.49 -2.62
C ILE A 133 12.10 -10.96 -2.94
N THR A 134 13.10 -11.55 -2.28
CA THR A 134 13.56 -12.91 -2.60
C THR A 134 13.89 -13.74 -1.38
N THR A 135 13.59 -15.03 -1.45
CA THR A 135 14.06 -16.03 -0.49
C THR A 135 15.37 -16.72 -0.91
N ASP A 136 15.86 -16.48 -2.13
CA ASP A 136 17.08 -17.12 -2.68
C ASP A 136 18.36 -16.71 -1.93
N LYS A 137 18.34 -15.57 -1.23
CA LYS A 137 19.53 -15.03 -0.54
C LYS A 137 19.82 -15.72 0.80
N ALA A 138 18.92 -16.56 1.30
CA ALA A 138 19.14 -17.29 2.56
C ALA A 138 20.02 -18.52 2.33
N ALA A 139 20.95 -18.80 3.25
CA ALA A 139 21.82 -19.98 3.18
C ALA A 139 21.02 -21.30 3.25
N ASN A 140 19.91 -21.30 3.99
CA ASN A 140 18.91 -22.36 4.00
C ASN A 140 17.50 -21.74 3.98
N PRO A 141 16.93 -21.44 2.79
CA PRO A 141 15.66 -20.73 2.68
C PRO A 141 14.49 -21.43 3.36
N ALA A 142 14.46 -22.76 3.32
CA ALA A 142 13.39 -23.55 3.94
C ALA A 142 13.43 -23.43 5.47
N GLU A 143 14.61 -23.56 6.07
CA GLU A 143 14.79 -23.42 7.51
C GLU A 143 14.58 -21.97 7.97
N ASP A 144 15.02 -20.98 7.20
CA ASP A 144 14.80 -19.57 7.50
C ASP A 144 13.29 -19.24 7.50
N LEU A 145 12.56 -19.64 6.46
CA LEU A 145 11.10 -19.47 6.40
C LEU A 145 10.38 -20.21 7.52
N TRP A 146 10.83 -21.40 7.88
CA TRP A 146 10.23 -22.16 8.98
C TRP A 146 10.46 -21.48 10.33
N LYS A 147 11.70 -21.08 10.63
CA LYS A 147 12.07 -20.43 11.90
C LYS A 147 11.48 -19.03 12.03
N ASN A 148 11.41 -18.30 10.92
CA ASN A 148 10.94 -16.91 10.89
C ASN A 148 9.47 -16.78 10.49
N ARG A 149 8.74 -17.90 10.40
CA ARG A 149 7.30 -17.85 10.13
C ARG A 149 6.63 -17.03 11.25
N PRO A 150 5.90 -15.96 10.91
CA PRO A 150 5.26 -15.13 11.93
C PRO A 150 4.31 -15.97 12.79
N ALA A 151 4.57 -16.02 14.09
CA ALA A 151 3.67 -16.68 15.05
C ALA A 151 2.36 -15.88 15.22
N ASP A 152 2.41 -14.58 14.99
CA ASP A 152 1.26 -13.68 14.95
C ASP A 152 1.14 -13.03 13.57
N ILE A 153 0.22 -13.55 12.77
CA ILE A 153 -0.07 -13.04 11.42
C ILE A 153 -0.91 -11.76 11.45
N ARG A 154 -1.52 -11.39 12.60
CA ARG A 154 -2.31 -10.15 12.70
C ARG A 154 -1.43 -8.94 12.47
N ASN A 155 -0.22 -8.97 13.05
CA ASN A 155 0.78 -7.91 12.90
C ASN A 155 1.55 -7.96 11.57
N ALA A 156 1.21 -8.87 10.64
CA ALA A 156 1.80 -8.88 9.29
C ALA A 156 1.08 -7.93 8.31
N TRP A 157 -0.16 -7.55 8.61
CA TRP A 157 -0.94 -6.62 7.80
C TRP A 157 -0.36 -5.21 7.82
N HIS A 158 -0.21 -4.62 6.62
CA HIS A 158 0.35 -3.29 6.48
C HIS A 158 -0.04 -2.60 5.18
N THR A 159 0.17 -1.28 5.17
CA THR A 159 0.41 -0.49 3.96
C THR A 159 1.90 -0.24 3.84
N ASP A 160 2.43 -0.20 2.62
CA ASP A 160 3.86 0.05 2.41
C ASP A 160 4.27 1.44 2.92
N ALA A 161 5.44 1.51 3.55
CA ALA A 161 6.16 2.71 3.94
C ALA A 161 5.31 3.85 4.55
N GLY A 162 4.29 3.52 5.36
CA GLY A 162 3.46 4.51 6.06
C GLY A 162 4.25 5.40 7.03
N TYR A 163 5.47 5.03 7.39
CA TYR A 163 6.39 5.83 8.21
C TYR A 163 7.03 7.01 7.45
N GLU A 164 6.90 7.09 6.13
CA GLU A 164 7.40 8.21 5.32
C GLU A 164 6.41 9.40 5.33
N PRO A 165 6.89 10.66 5.30
CA PRO A 165 6.01 11.83 5.16
C PRO A 165 5.15 11.81 3.89
N ASN A 166 5.72 11.39 2.76
CA ASN A 166 5.01 11.08 1.52
C ASN A 166 5.07 9.56 1.28
N PRO A 167 4.08 8.78 1.75
CA PRO A 167 4.05 7.35 1.54
C PRO A 167 3.76 7.00 0.08
N PRO A 168 3.92 5.72 -0.30
CA PRO A 168 3.57 5.21 -1.61
C PRO A 168 2.14 5.51 -2.06
N ASP A 169 1.96 5.74 -3.37
CA ASP A 169 0.65 5.69 -4.02
C ASP A 169 0.36 4.27 -4.50
N TYR A 170 0.97 3.83 -5.59
CA TYR A 170 0.79 2.50 -6.15
C TYR A 170 2.06 1.65 -5.96
N SER A 171 1.86 0.36 -5.78
CA SER A 171 2.94 -0.63 -5.80
C SER A 171 2.62 -1.71 -6.82
N ILE A 172 3.66 -2.12 -7.54
CA ILE A 172 3.61 -3.14 -8.58
C ILE A 172 4.57 -4.24 -8.17
N LEU A 173 4.06 -5.44 -7.95
CA LEU A 173 4.86 -6.65 -7.71
C LEU A 173 4.70 -7.60 -8.89
N LYS A 174 5.80 -7.90 -9.56
CA LYS A 174 5.91 -8.92 -10.61
C LYS A 174 6.69 -10.10 -10.05
N LEU A 175 6.10 -11.29 -9.99
CA LEU A 175 6.83 -12.48 -9.56
C LEU A 175 7.68 -13.04 -10.70
N VAL A 176 8.89 -13.49 -10.39
CA VAL A 176 9.85 -14.04 -11.36
C VAL A 176 10.12 -15.52 -11.05
N LYS A 177 10.10 -15.89 -9.78
CA LYS A 177 10.17 -17.29 -9.32
C LYS A 177 9.03 -17.57 -8.35
N LEU A 178 8.45 -18.75 -8.48
CA LEU A 178 7.37 -19.25 -7.66
C LEU A 178 7.79 -20.56 -6.97
N PRO A 179 7.37 -20.78 -5.71
CA PRO A 179 7.40 -22.12 -5.14
C PRO A 179 6.37 -23.01 -5.86
N GLU A 180 6.45 -24.33 -5.65
CA GLU A 180 5.48 -25.30 -6.17
C GLU A 180 4.04 -24.97 -5.76
N THR A 181 3.86 -24.49 -4.53
CA THR A 181 2.60 -23.94 -4.00
C THR A 181 2.87 -23.03 -2.80
N GLY A 182 1.87 -22.26 -2.39
CA GLY A 182 1.98 -21.27 -1.32
C GLY A 182 2.69 -19.99 -1.77
N GLY A 183 2.95 -19.09 -0.83
CA GLY A 183 3.56 -17.79 -1.16
C GLY A 183 2.57 -16.76 -1.71
N ASP A 184 1.28 -17.02 -1.47
CA ASP A 184 0.17 -16.15 -1.82
C ASP A 184 0.31 -14.78 -1.16
N THR A 185 -0.40 -13.81 -1.72
CA THR A 185 -0.55 -12.49 -1.09
C THR A 185 -2.03 -12.25 -0.81
N ILE A 186 -2.31 -11.68 0.36
CA ILE A 186 -3.66 -11.27 0.76
C ILE A 186 -3.76 -9.76 0.84
N TRP A 187 -4.93 -9.23 0.48
CA TRP A 187 -5.30 -7.82 0.58
C TRP A 187 -6.61 -7.66 1.35
N ALA A 188 -6.79 -6.50 1.98
CA ALA A 188 -8.04 -6.08 2.61
C ALA A 188 -8.38 -4.65 2.22
N SER A 189 -9.65 -4.37 1.89
CA SER A 189 -10.11 -3.03 1.50
C SER A 189 -10.26 -2.14 2.74
N SER A 190 -9.42 -1.10 2.86
CA SER A 190 -9.51 -0.18 4.00
C SER A 190 -10.70 0.79 3.90
N CYS A 191 -11.24 0.99 2.69
CA CYS A 191 -12.52 1.67 2.46
C CYS A 191 -13.70 0.85 3.00
N GLU A 192 -13.79 -0.44 2.67
CA GLU A 192 -14.91 -1.28 3.14
C GLU A 192 -14.86 -1.48 4.66
N ILE A 193 -13.67 -1.64 5.22
CA ILE A 193 -13.47 -1.68 6.68
C ILE A 193 -14.00 -0.39 7.32
N TYR A 194 -13.63 0.78 6.77
CA TYR A 194 -14.14 2.06 7.28
C TYR A 194 -15.66 2.15 7.19
N ASP A 195 -16.25 1.70 6.08
CA ASP A 195 -17.69 1.77 5.84
C ASP A 195 -18.52 0.88 6.78
N LYS A 196 -17.92 -0.14 7.38
CA LYS A 196 -18.52 -0.99 8.41
C LYS A 196 -18.53 -0.34 9.80
N ILE A 197 -17.68 0.66 10.04
CA ILE A 197 -17.61 1.37 11.32
C ILE A 197 -18.84 2.27 11.46
N SER A 198 -19.47 2.25 12.65
CA SER A 198 -20.66 3.08 12.89
C SER A 198 -20.40 4.57 12.63
N PRO A 199 -21.38 5.34 12.13
CA PRO A 199 -21.19 6.77 11.81
C PRO A 199 -20.66 7.61 12.99
N LYS A 200 -21.04 7.29 14.23
CA LYS A 200 -20.56 8.01 15.41
C LYS A 200 -19.09 7.74 15.68
N LEU A 201 -18.67 6.47 15.62
CA LEU A 201 -17.28 6.11 15.82
C LEU A 201 -16.41 6.66 14.68
N ARG A 202 -16.88 6.62 13.43
CA ARG A 202 -16.22 7.24 12.29
C ARG A 202 -15.87 8.71 12.52
N LYS A 203 -16.83 9.53 12.98
CA LYS A 203 -16.58 10.95 13.30
C LYS A 203 -15.50 11.14 14.37
N PHE A 204 -15.46 10.27 15.37
CA PHE A 204 -14.40 10.29 16.37
C PHE A 204 -13.05 9.95 15.73
N LEU A 205 -12.97 8.88 14.94
CA LEU A 205 -11.74 8.47 14.25
C LEU A 205 -11.24 9.51 13.24
N GLU A 206 -12.14 10.23 12.57
CA GLU A 206 -11.82 11.35 11.66
C GLU A 206 -11.09 12.50 12.38
N SER A 207 -11.19 12.61 13.70
CA SER A 207 -10.46 13.63 14.49
C SER A 207 -9.06 13.19 14.94
N LEU A 208 -8.72 11.91 14.80
CA LEU A 208 -7.50 11.34 15.35
C LEU A 208 -6.36 11.29 14.33
N THR A 209 -5.14 11.30 14.86
CA THR A 209 -3.93 10.98 14.11
C THR A 209 -3.25 9.76 14.70
N ALA A 210 -2.38 9.11 13.92
CA ALA A 210 -1.55 8.00 14.36
C ALA A 210 -0.08 8.29 14.06
N THR A 211 0.79 7.86 14.97
CA THR A 211 2.24 7.87 14.76
C THR A 211 2.63 6.59 14.04
N PHE A 212 3.12 6.73 12.81
CA PHE A 212 3.70 5.64 12.03
C PHE A 212 5.21 5.62 12.23
N SER A 213 5.80 4.46 12.51
CA SER A 213 7.22 4.32 12.81
C SER A 213 7.80 2.99 12.35
N GLN A 214 9.03 3.06 11.85
CA GLN A 214 9.90 1.92 11.64
C GLN A 214 11.17 2.05 12.49
N ALA A 215 11.04 2.55 13.73
CA ALA A 215 12.16 2.89 14.61
C ALA A 215 13.17 1.76 14.87
N ARG A 216 12.79 0.48 14.69
CA ARG A 216 13.72 -0.65 14.80
C ARG A 216 14.68 -0.77 13.60
N LEU A 217 14.27 -0.33 12.41
CA LEU A 217 15.09 -0.51 11.21
C LEU A 217 16.46 0.21 11.30
N PRO A 218 16.55 1.49 11.73
CA PRO A 218 17.84 2.15 11.90
C PRO A 218 18.72 1.48 12.96
N ILE A 219 18.12 0.93 14.02
CA ILE A 219 18.83 0.21 15.07
C ILE A 219 19.43 -1.08 14.49
N THR A 220 18.60 -1.91 13.85
CA THR A 220 19.03 -3.17 13.24
C THR A 220 20.04 -2.96 12.11
N ALA A 221 19.91 -1.88 11.32
CA ALA A 221 20.90 -1.53 10.30
C ALA A 221 22.27 -1.25 10.94
N ARG A 222 22.32 -0.43 12.00
CA ARG A 222 23.57 -0.15 12.74
C ARG A 222 24.16 -1.40 13.40
N GLU A 223 23.33 -2.21 14.05
CA GLU A 223 23.77 -3.47 14.68
C GLU A 223 24.41 -4.44 13.69
N LYS A 224 23.92 -4.44 12.44
CA LYS A 224 24.45 -5.27 11.37
C LYS A 224 25.51 -4.56 10.50
N GLY A 225 25.94 -3.35 10.89
CA GLY A 225 27.02 -2.62 10.22
C GLY A 225 26.64 -1.97 8.89
N PHE A 226 25.37 -1.63 8.69
CA PHE A 226 24.87 -1.05 7.45
C PHE A 226 24.39 0.39 7.63
N GLU A 227 24.64 1.21 6.59
CA GLU A 227 24.17 2.58 6.54
C GLU A 227 22.82 2.68 5.81
N LEU A 228 21.89 3.44 6.40
CA LEU A 228 20.63 3.75 5.76
C LEU A 228 20.81 4.72 4.60
N TYR A 229 19.94 4.59 3.60
CA TYR A 229 19.82 5.56 2.53
C TYR A 229 19.11 6.83 3.04
N SER A 230 19.89 7.86 3.38
CA SER A 230 19.43 9.12 3.98
C SER A 230 19.09 10.22 2.96
N LYS A 231 19.35 10.00 1.66
CA LYS A 231 19.00 10.90 0.55
C LYS A 231 17.49 10.80 0.20
N PRO A 232 16.94 11.68 -0.66
CA PRO A 232 15.53 11.62 -1.05
C PRO A 232 15.10 10.25 -1.57
N ARG A 233 14.13 9.63 -0.88
CA ARG A 233 13.54 8.32 -1.22
C ARG A 233 12.27 8.47 -2.06
N GLY A 234 12.39 9.16 -3.18
CA GLY A 234 11.30 9.41 -4.11
C GLY A 234 10.42 10.63 -3.80
N SER A 235 10.71 11.38 -2.73
CA SER A 235 10.12 12.70 -2.45
C SER A 235 11.17 13.57 -1.75
N PRO A 236 11.18 14.90 -1.97
CA PRO A 236 12.06 15.80 -1.22
C PRO A 236 11.78 15.79 0.30
N ASN A 237 10.61 15.33 0.73
CA ASN A 237 10.27 15.21 2.15
C ASN A 237 10.67 13.86 2.76
N ASN A 238 10.94 12.83 1.94
CA ASN A 238 11.33 11.49 2.41
C ASN A 238 12.85 11.42 2.49
N VAL A 239 13.43 12.09 3.49
CA VAL A 239 14.88 12.25 3.66
C VAL A 239 15.31 11.94 5.10
N GLY A 240 16.59 11.64 5.27
CA GLY A 240 17.19 11.36 6.57
C GLY A 240 16.84 9.97 7.12
N ASP A 241 17.26 9.74 8.36
CA ASP A 241 17.18 8.43 9.04
C ASP A 241 15.96 8.29 9.95
N SER A 242 15.20 9.38 10.11
CA SER A 242 13.96 9.37 10.90
C SER A 242 12.85 8.72 10.10
N LEU A 243 12.63 7.43 10.36
CA LEU A 243 11.54 6.65 9.79
C LEU A 243 10.33 6.70 10.72
N THR A 244 9.87 7.92 11.03
CA THR A 244 8.70 8.16 11.90
C THR A 244 7.97 9.41 11.45
N THR A 245 6.64 9.33 11.37
CA THR A 245 5.78 10.41 10.91
C THR A 245 4.39 10.32 11.55
N VAL A 246 3.60 11.38 11.43
CA VAL A 246 2.22 11.44 11.92
C VAL A 246 1.27 11.63 10.75
N HIS A 247 0.29 10.74 10.65
CA HIS A 247 -0.76 10.75 9.62
C HIS A 247 -2.16 10.69 10.24
N PRO A 248 -3.22 11.10 9.52
CA PRO A 248 -4.60 10.87 9.96
C PRO A 248 -4.91 9.39 10.17
N VAL A 249 -5.76 9.07 11.16
CA VAL A 249 -6.29 7.68 11.33
C VAL A 249 -7.21 7.31 10.17
N VAL A 250 -7.97 8.28 9.67
CA VAL A 250 -8.82 8.17 8.48
C VAL A 250 -8.26 9.12 7.43
N ARG A 251 -8.03 8.65 6.21
CA ARG A 251 -7.54 9.48 5.10
C ARG A 251 -8.55 9.54 3.95
N THR A 252 -8.37 10.52 3.08
CA THR A 252 -9.05 10.60 1.79
C THR A 252 -8.11 10.09 0.69
N ASN A 253 -8.61 9.24 -0.20
CA ASN A 253 -7.92 8.88 -1.43
C ASN A 253 -8.18 9.99 -2.47
N PRO A 254 -7.14 10.67 -3.00
CA PRO A 254 -7.34 11.80 -3.92
C PRO A 254 -7.97 11.37 -5.25
N VAL A 255 -7.78 10.12 -5.68
CA VAL A 255 -8.31 9.63 -6.96
C VAL A 255 -9.81 9.40 -6.90
N THR A 256 -10.30 8.80 -5.81
CA THR A 256 -11.71 8.42 -5.66
C THR A 256 -12.51 9.40 -4.81
N GLY A 257 -11.84 10.24 -4.02
CA GLY A 257 -12.46 11.04 -2.96
C GLY A 257 -13.11 10.20 -1.87
N TRP A 258 -12.72 8.93 -1.72
CA TRP A 258 -13.26 8.04 -0.69
C TRP A 258 -12.44 8.11 0.59
N LYS A 259 -13.12 8.01 1.72
CA LYS A 259 -12.52 7.83 3.03
C LYS A 259 -12.10 6.38 3.23
N SER A 260 -10.91 6.20 3.79
CA SER A 260 -10.37 4.91 4.15
C SER A 260 -9.74 4.94 5.54
N LEU A 261 -9.85 3.84 6.27
CA LEU A 261 -9.05 3.64 7.47
C LEU A 261 -7.58 3.59 7.05
N TYR A 262 -6.69 4.17 7.86
CA TYR A 262 -5.25 4.22 7.58
C TYR A 262 -4.41 3.85 8.80
N GLY A 263 -4.81 4.32 9.99
CA GLY A 263 -4.10 4.14 11.26
C GLY A 263 -4.09 2.73 11.86
N VAL A 264 -3.83 1.70 11.06
CA VAL A 264 -3.68 0.30 11.51
C VAL A 264 -2.55 -0.40 10.73
N GLY A 265 -2.00 -1.44 11.34
CA GLY A 265 -0.96 -2.30 10.77
C GLY A 265 0.37 -2.15 11.48
N ASN A 266 1.38 -2.88 10.98
CA ASN A 266 2.69 -3.05 11.62
C ASN A 266 3.51 -1.75 11.79
N HIS A 267 3.23 -0.72 10.99
CA HIS A 267 3.91 0.56 11.06
C HIS A 267 3.27 1.49 12.09
N VAL A 268 2.09 1.21 12.63
CA VAL A 268 1.43 2.10 13.58
C VAL A 268 1.94 1.83 14.99
N GLN A 269 2.61 2.82 15.57
CA GLN A 269 3.14 2.74 16.92
C GLN A 269 2.08 3.10 17.98
N ARG A 270 1.26 4.13 17.70
CA ARG A 270 0.17 4.56 18.59
C ARG A 270 -0.82 5.44 17.85
N ILE A 271 -2.06 5.47 18.35
CA ILE A 271 -3.04 6.50 18.07
C ILE A 271 -2.77 7.67 19.02
N ASN A 272 -2.68 8.88 18.46
CA ASN A 272 -2.38 10.09 19.22
C ASN A 272 -3.66 10.66 19.88
N ASP A 273 -3.46 11.55 20.86
CA ASP A 273 -4.52 12.30 21.55
C ASP A 273 -5.56 11.42 22.30
N VAL A 274 -5.19 10.18 22.60
CA VAL A 274 -5.92 9.23 23.43
C VAL A 274 -4.97 8.59 24.44
N THR A 275 -5.51 7.97 25.50
CA THR A 275 -4.69 7.25 26.47
C THR A 275 -4.01 6.02 25.82
N PRO A 276 -2.89 5.52 26.37
CA PRO A 276 -2.23 4.32 25.84
C PRO A 276 -3.15 3.10 25.73
N ASN A 277 -4.04 2.89 26.71
CA ASN A 277 -5.02 1.81 26.68
C ASN A 277 -6.07 1.99 25.57
N GLU A 278 -6.54 3.22 25.35
CA GLU A 278 -7.46 3.50 24.22
C GLU A 278 -6.77 3.32 22.87
N SER A 279 -5.52 3.78 22.74
CA SER A 279 -4.71 3.56 21.53
C SER A 279 -4.58 2.07 21.21
N GLN A 280 -4.22 1.25 22.21
CA GLN A 280 -4.09 -0.20 22.01
C GLN A 280 -5.43 -0.83 21.61
N ARG A 281 -6.53 -0.49 22.31
CA ARG A 281 -7.86 -1.05 22.02
C ARG A 281 -8.37 -0.68 20.64
N LEU A 282 -8.13 0.55 20.19
CA LEU A 282 -8.48 1.00 18.84
C LEU A 282 -7.68 0.23 17.79
N HIS A 283 -6.36 0.10 17.99
CA HIS A 283 -5.49 -0.65 17.06
C HIS A 283 -5.89 -2.13 16.99
N ASP A 284 -6.14 -2.77 18.13
CA ASP A 284 -6.62 -4.16 18.21
C ASP A 284 -7.96 -4.34 17.51
N TYR A 285 -8.91 -3.41 17.70
CA TYR A 285 -10.19 -3.43 17.01
C TYR A 285 -10.03 -3.33 15.49
N PHE A 286 -9.16 -2.44 15.00
CA PHE A 286 -8.90 -2.31 13.57
C PHE A 286 -8.26 -3.56 12.98
N LEU A 287 -7.26 -4.15 13.66
CA LEU A 287 -6.65 -5.42 13.26
C LEU A 287 -7.65 -6.56 13.27
N GLN A 288 -8.53 -6.61 14.28
CA GLN A 288 -9.60 -7.58 14.36
C GLN A 288 -10.51 -7.48 13.14
N MET A 289 -10.96 -6.27 12.78
CA MET A 289 -11.77 -6.07 11.58
C MET A 289 -11.05 -6.56 10.32
N ILE A 290 -9.76 -6.23 10.15
CA ILE A 290 -8.98 -6.69 8.99
C ILE A 290 -8.97 -8.23 8.91
N VAL A 291 -8.80 -8.92 10.03
CA VAL A 291 -8.60 -10.38 10.09
C VAL A 291 -9.91 -11.15 10.01
N GLU A 292 -10.97 -10.65 10.64
CA GLU A 292 -12.23 -11.38 10.84
C GLU A 292 -13.30 -11.05 9.77
N GLU A 293 -13.24 -9.87 9.15
CA GLU A 293 -14.20 -9.46 8.11
C GLU A 293 -13.77 -9.99 6.73
N HIS A 294 -14.01 -11.27 6.50
CA HIS A 294 -13.57 -12.01 5.30
C HIS A 294 -14.10 -11.44 3.97
N ASP A 295 -15.24 -10.75 3.97
CA ASP A 295 -15.84 -10.11 2.78
C ASP A 295 -15.12 -8.82 2.36
N THR A 296 -14.20 -8.31 3.20
CA THR A 296 -13.30 -7.19 2.86
C THR A 296 -11.97 -7.65 2.26
N GLN A 297 -11.70 -8.96 2.30
CA GLN A 297 -10.41 -9.55 1.94
C GLN A 297 -10.42 -10.21 0.56
N LEU A 298 -9.22 -10.34 0.00
CA LEU A 298 -8.92 -11.12 -1.20
C LEU A 298 -7.61 -11.85 -0.99
N ARG A 299 -7.58 -13.15 -1.32
CA ARG A 299 -6.36 -13.95 -1.42
C ARG A 299 -6.05 -14.20 -2.89
N HIS A 300 -4.87 -13.79 -3.34
CA HIS A 300 -4.41 -14.07 -4.69
C HIS A 300 -3.40 -15.21 -4.66
N ARG A 301 -3.72 -16.27 -5.38
CA ARG A 301 -2.77 -17.33 -5.70
C ARG A 301 -1.99 -16.93 -6.94
N TRP A 302 -0.68 -16.86 -6.80
CA TRP A 302 0.22 -16.67 -7.93
C TRP A 302 0.26 -17.96 -8.75
N GLU A 303 0.09 -17.86 -10.06
CA GLU A 303 -0.05 -19.04 -10.93
C GLU A 303 1.12 -19.18 -11.91
N ASN A 304 1.63 -18.06 -12.44
CA ASN A 304 2.68 -18.06 -13.43
C ASN A 304 3.85 -17.17 -13.03
N PRO A 305 5.09 -17.52 -13.43
CA PRO A 305 6.14 -16.53 -13.55
C PRO A 305 5.63 -15.35 -14.37
N PHE A 306 5.98 -14.15 -13.92
CA PHE A 306 5.57 -12.86 -14.46
C PHE A 306 4.09 -12.51 -14.27
N ASP A 307 3.38 -13.21 -13.38
CA ASP A 307 2.13 -12.66 -12.82
C ASP A 307 2.42 -11.35 -12.07
N ILE A 308 1.49 -10.41 -12.17
CA ILE A 308 1.61 -9.07 -11.60
C ILE A 308 0.40 -8.74 -10.74
N ALA A 309 0.65 -8.17 -9.57
CA ALA A 309 -0.34 -7.43 -8.80
C ALA A 309 0.04 -5.95 -8.76
N ILE A 310 -0.95 -5.08 -8.98
CA ILE A 310 -0.83 -3.63 -8.81
C ILE A 310 -1.88 -3.17 -7.80
N TRP A 311 -1.48 -2.53 -6.71
CA TRP A 311 -2.41 -2.07 -5.69
C TRP A 311 -2.19 -0.61 -5.29
N ASP A 312 -3.25 0.02 -4.78
CA ASP A 312 -3.25 1.38 -4.24
C ASP A 312 -3.04 1.33 -2.71
N ASN A 313 -1.82 1.65 -2.26
CA ASN A 313 -1.43 1.68 -0.84
C ASN A 313 -2.24 2.68 0.00
N ARG A 314 -2.97 3.60 -0.63
CA ARG A 314 -3.83 4.57 0.08
C ARG A 314 -5.15 3.94 0.53
N SER A 315 -5.51 2.77 0.00
CA SER A 315 -6.85 2.17 0.16
C SER A 315 -6.88 0.66 0.46
N VAL A 316 -5.72 0.03 0.64
CA VAL A 316 -5.64 -1.39 1.00
C VAL A 316 -4.60 -1.65 2.08
N TYR A 317 -4.84 -2.70 2.86
CA TYR A 317 -3.80 -3.41 3.59
C TYR A 317 -3.43 -4.67 2.83
N HIS A 318 -2.20 -5.16 3.04
CA HIS A 318 -1.78 -6.45 2.49
C HIS A 318 -0.84 -7.19 3.43
N SER A 319 -0.69 -8.50 3.19
CA SER A 319 0.28 -9.36 3.84
C SER A 319 0.76 -10.43 2.88
N ALA A 320 2.07 -10.73 2.91
CA ALA A 320 2.59 -11.94 2.29
C ALA A 320 2.26 -13.16 3.17
N ILE A 321 2.01 -14.31 2.55
CA ILE A 321 1.84 -15.58 3.25
C ILE A 321 3.15 -16.38 3.11
N PHE A 322 3.73 -16.75 4.25
CA PHE A 322 4.98 -17.51 4.33
C PHE A 322 4.71 -19.00 4.57
N ASP A 323 3.87 -19.61 3.74
CA ASP A 323 3.41 -21.02 3.84
C ASP A 323 4.10 -21.97 2.84
N PHE A 324 5.28 -21.60 2.33
CA PHE A 324 5.99 -22.29 1.26
C PHE A 324 7.40 -22.77 1.64
N ALA A 325 7.67 -22.98 2.93
CA ALA A 325 8.95 -23.50 3.40
C ALA A 325 9.23 -24.89 2.81
N GLY A 326 10.38 -25.05 2.15
CA GLY A 326 10.76 -26.31 1.49
C GLY A 326 10.10 -26.57 0.13
N LEU A 327 9.27 -25.64 -0.36
CA LEU A 327 8.52 -25.80 -1.62
C LEU A 327 9.16 -25.05 -2.80
N GLY A 328 10.39 -24.56 -2.63
CA GLY A 328 11.12 -23.81 -3.65
C GLY A 328 11.25 -22.32 -3.34
N ALA A 329 11.89 -21.60 -4.26
CA ALA A 329 12.21 -20.20 -4.09
C ALA A 329 11.06 -19.29 -4.55
N ARG A 330 10.92 -18.15 -3.87
CA ARG A 330 10.02 -17.07 -4.26
C ARG A 330 10.83 -15.80 -4.48
N THR A 331 10.75 -15.25 -5.68
CA THR A 331 11.43 -14.00 -6.05
C THR A 331 10.48 -13.10 -6.82
N GLY A 332 10.36 -11.84 -6.40
CA GLY A 332 9.55 -10.82 -7.07
C GLY A 332 10.25 -9.47 -7.13
N HIS A 333 10.01 -8.75 -8.20
CA HIS A 333 10.53 -7.41 -8.44
C HIS A 333 9.42 -6.40 -8.15
N ARG A 334 9.68 -5.48 -7.22
CA ARG A 334 8.70 -4.48 -6.80
C ARG A 334 9.13 -3.06 -7.19
N ALA A 335 8.29 -2.39 -7.96
CA ALA A 335 8.40 -0.97 -8.26
C ALA A 335 7.30 -0.21 -7.49
N VAL A 336 7.63 0.96 -6.95
CA VAL A 336 6.74 1.70 -6.06
C VAL A 336 6.77 3.18 -6.42
N GLY A 337 5.60 3.76 -6.69
CA GLY A 337 5.44 5.20 -6.84
C GLY A 337 5.28 5.88 -5.48
N ILE A 338 5.75 7.13 -5.35
CA ILE A 338 5.52 7.96 -4.15
C ILE A 338 4.38 8.94 -4.39
N GLY A 339 3.42 8.94 -3.47
CA GLY A 339 2.22 9.77 -3.54
C GLY A 339 2.31 11.09 -2.79
N GLU A 340 1.14 11.62 -2.50
CA GLU A 340 0.92 12.79 -1.65
C GLU A 340 1.07 12.48 -0.17
N ARG A 341 1.24 13.53 0.63
CA ARG A 341 1.12 13.43 2.09
C ARG A 341 -0.33 13.08 2.43
N PRO A 342 -0.60 12.07 3.27
CA PRO A 342 -1.95 11.69 3.65
C PRO A 342 -2.69 12.86 4.30
N TYR A 343 -3.94 13.05 3.90
CA TYR A 343 -4.83 14.08 4.41
C TYR A 343 -6.24 13.51 4.57
N LEU A 344 -7.08 14.19 5.34
CA LEU A 344 -8.51 13.95 5.41
C LEU A 344 -9.22 15.21 4.91
N ASP A 345 -10.02 15.09 3.85
CA ASP A 345 -11.02 16.10 3.49
C ASP A 345 -12.32 15.78 4.27
N PRO A 346 -12.77 16.66 5.17
CA PRO A 346 -14.02 16.46 5.92
C PRO A 346 -15.24 16.24 5.01
N ASN A 347 -15.23 16.81 3.80
CA ASN A 347 -16.32 16.70 2.82
C ASN A 347 -16.25 15.46 1.93
N SER A 348 -15.16 14.69 2.01
CA SER A 348 -15.03 13.43 1.29
C SER A 348 -16.04 12.38 1.79
N LYS A 349 -16.37 11.44 0.93
CA LYS A 349 -17.45 10.47 1.18
C LYS A 349 -16.91 9.12 1.57
N THR A 350 -17.74 8.35 2.25
CA THR A 350 -17.51 6.91 2.37
C THR A 350 -17.66 6.25 1.00
N ARG A 351 -17.08 5.07 0.79
CA ARG A 351 -17.21 4.38 -0.51
C ARG A 351 -18.67 4.04 -0.80
N ARG A 352 -19.40 3.54 0.20
CA ARG A 352 -20.84 3.21 0.11
C ARG A 352 -21.69 4.41 -0.26
N GLU A 353 -21.47 5.58 0.36
CA GLU A 353 -22.21 6.81 0.00
C GLU A 353 -21.95 7.21 -1.46
N ALA A 354 -20.68 7.19 -1.89
CA ALA A 354 -20.31 7.56 -3.25
C ALA A 354 -20.91 6.60 -4.31
N LEU A 355 -20.90 5.29 -4.03
CA LEU A 355 -21.47 4.29 -4.94
C LEU A 355 -23.01 4.34 -4.98
N ALA A 356 -23.67 4.59 -3.84
CA ALA A 356 -25.13 4.72 -3.77
C ALA A 356 -25.64 5.89 -4.61
N GLU A 357 -24.93 7.04 -4.61
CA GLU A 357 -25.27 8.17 -5.48
C GLU A 357 -25.13 7.85 -6.97
N GLY A 358 -24.15 7.01 -7.33
CA GLY A 358 -24.00 6.50 -8.69
C GLY A 358 -25.21 5.68 -9.13
N TRP A 359 -25.71 4.80 -8.26
CA TRP A 359 -26.90 3.98 -8.54
C TRP A 359 -28.17 4.82 -8.72
N VAL A 360 -28.35 5.85 -7.89
CA VAL A 360 -29.49 6.77 -8.01
C VAL A 360 -29.42 7.53 -9.34
N ARG A 361 -28.23 7.94 -9.79
CA ARG A 361 -28.06 8.63 -11.09
C ARG A 361 -28.28 7.71 -12.30
N SER A 362 -27.95 6.43 -12.20
CA SER A 362 -28.23 5.44 -13.26
C SER A 362 -29.67 4.89 -13.24
N GLY A 363 -30.45 5.18 -12.19
CA GLY A 363 -31.77 4.58 -11.92
C GLY A 363 -32.98 5.51 -12.10
N CYS A 364 -32.89 6.55 -12.94
CA CYS A 364 -34.05 7.37 -13.36
C CYS A 364 -34.28 7.38 -14.88
N ALA A 365 -33.75 6.39 -15.58
CA ALA A 365 -34.10 6.09 -16.97
C ALA A 365 -34.67 4.66 -17.04
N SER A 366 -35.89 4.49 -16.54
CA SER A 366 -36.74 3.32 -16.80
C SER A 366 -38.16 3.78 -17.04
#